data_AF-A0A554MMR0-F1
#
_entry.id   AF-A0A554MMR0-F1
#
_cell.length_a   1.000
_cell.length_b   1.000
_cell.length_c   1.000
_cell.angle_alpha   90.00
_cell.angle_beta   90.00
_cell.angle_gamma   90.00
#
_symmetry.space_group_name_H-M   'P 1'
#
loop_
_entity.id
_entity.type
_entity.pdbx_description
1 polymer ?
#
loop_
_entity_poly.entity_id
_entity_poly.type
_entity_poly.pdbx_seq_one_letter_code
_entity_poly.pdbx_strand_id
1 'polypeptide(L)'
;MEGNTLKRTTNAFFVSILVLSLLLAPSAPLWASTIGTDLAIDGNVTLNDAGADNLLFGAAADTVTVISDTLSLTDNNWNITAAGLSNFISIGAAAPGTGDFTALSTNAQAGLTFLPFGVGAGNTGEMRFRELAANGVNFFAFKAADNLAGTLTFTLPAVDAALPLVSSGAGVLSFTALTDAQVADVLTSSIFIGGGSTTNAVDLATAEVAGNLGDANINDAL
;
A
#
# COMPACT_ATOMS: atom_id res chain seq x y z
N MET A 1 -49.16 34.67 3.88
CA MET A 1 -48.22 35.61 3.24
C MET A 1 -47.39 36.20 4.36
N GLU A 2 -46.12 35.78 4.39
CA GLU A 2 -44.94 36.36 5.04
C GLU A 2 -45.07 36.71 6.54
N GLY A 3 -44.46 35.98 7.48
CA GLY A 3 -43.09 35.48 7.47
C GLY A 3 -42.18 36.50 8.15
N ASN A 4 -42.32 36.63 9.47
CA ASN A 4 -41.63 37.61 10.31
C ASN A 4 -40.11 37.45 10.22
N THR A 5 -39.45 38.40 9.55
CA THR A 5 -37.99 38.44 9.39
C THR A 5 -37.37 39.19 10.58
N LEU A 6 -36.43 38.53 11.27
CA LEU A 6 -35.74 39.02 12.47
C LEU A 6 -34.99 40.35 12.24
N LYS A 7 -35.09 41.28 13.20
CA LYS A 7 -34.10 42.35 13.44
C LYS A 7 -33.48 42.17 14.83
N ARG A 8 -32.30 41.55 14.89
CA ARG A 8 -31.47 41.44 16.10
C ARG A 8 -30.86 42.82 16.39
N THR A 9 -31.29 43.45 17.49
CA THR A 9 -31.00 44.83 17.84
C THR A 9 -29.67 44.96 18.58
N THR A 10 -28.88 45.95 18.18
CA THR A 10 -27.56 46.41 18.69
C THR A 10 -27.41 46.49 20.24
N ASN A 11 -28.50 46.45 21.00
CA ASN A 11 -28.51 46.58 22.47
C ASN A 11 -27.87 45.40 23.23
N ALA A 12 -27.92 44.17 22.71
CA ALA A 12 -27.34 43.02 23.43
C ALA A 12 -25.81 43.09 23.50
N PHE A 13 -25.17 43.73 22.52
CA PHE A 13 -23.70 43.83 22.42
C PHE A 13 -23.13 44.84 23.43
N PHE A 14 -23.81 45.98 23.63
CA PHE A 14 -23.36 47.01 24.57
C PHE A 14 -23.55 46.62 26.04
N VAL A 15 -24.62 45.90 26.38
CA VAL A 15 -24.86 45.45 27.76
C VAL A 15 -23.84 44.38 28.17
N SER A 16 -23.46 43.50 27.25
CA SER A 16 -22.46 42.44 27.51
C SER A 16 -21.06 43.01 27.79
N ILE A 17 -20.63 44.03 27.04
CA ILE A 17 -19.32 44.70 27.25
C ILE A 17 -19.28 45.48 28.56
N LEU A 18 -20.36 46.19 28.91
CA LEU A 18 -20.40 47.04 30.11
C LEU A 18 -20.37 46.21 31.40
N VAL A 19 -21.13 45.10 31.44
CA VAL A 19 -21.15 44.18 32.59
C VAL A 19 -19.79 43.49 32.76
N LEU A 20 -19.10 43.17 31.66
CA LEU A 20 -17.78 42.56 31.70
C LEU A 20 -16.72 43.50 32.28
N SER A 21 -16.73 44.79 31.87
CA SER A 21 -15.81 45.80 32.42
C SER A 21 -16.03 46.13 33.90
N LEU A 22 -17.20 45.83 34.46
CA LEU A 22 -17.51 46.04 35.88
C LEU A 22 -17.11 44.85 36.78
N LEU A 23 -16.92 43.66 36.18
CA LEU A 23 -16.61 42.42 36.88
C LEU A 23 -15.10 42.12 36.91
N LEU A 24 -14.31 42.74 36.03
CA LEU A 24 -12.85 42.60 36.01
C LEU A 24 -12.21 43.56 37.03
N ALA A 25 -11.30 43.03 37.85
CA ALA A 25 -10.50 43.84 38.78
C ALA A 25 -9.76 44.97 38.02
N PRO A 26 -9.65 46.19 38.59
CA PRO A 26 -9.28 47.43 37.88
C PRO A 26 -7.85 47.48 37.31
N SER A 27 -7.08 46.38 37.39
CA SER A 27 -5.71 46.28 36.91
C SER A 27 -5.48 45.16 35.88
N ALA A 28 -6.52 44.42 35.48
CA ALA A 28 -6.37 43.47 34.39
C ALA A 28 -6.30 44.24 33.07
N PRO A 29 -5.22 44.10 32.28
CA PRO A 29 -5.19 44.68 30.95
C PRO A 29 -6.38 44.18 30.13
N LEU A 30 -7.00 45.05 29.32
CA LEU A 30 -8.12 44.67 28.42
C LEU A 30 -7.79 43.50 27.48
N TRP A 31 -6.50 43.28 27.20
CA TRP A 31 -6.01 42.16 26.41
C TRP A 31 -5.82 40.85 27.20
N ALA A 32 -5.90 40.91 28.54
CA ALA A 32 -5.82 39.77 29.44
C ALA A 32 -7.21 39.29 29.89
N SER A 33 -8.23 39.51 29.06
CA SER A 33 -9.48 38.77 29.18
C SER A 33 -9.17 37.32 28.83
N THR A 34 -9.15 36.46 29.85
CA THR A 34 -9.44 35.05 29.63
C THR A 34 -10.86 35.01 29.11
N ILE A 35 -11.02 35.03 27.78
CA ILE A 35 -12.24 34.58 27.13
C ILE A 35 -12.47 33.18 27.70
N GLY A 36 -13.71 32.86 28.08
CA GLY A 36 -14.05 31.56 28.66
C GLY A 36 -13.42 30.42 27.86
N THR A 37 -13.34 29.23 28.45
CA THR A 37 -12.62 28.05 27.91
C THR A 37 -12.91 27.71 26.43
N ASP A 38 -13.97 28.29 25.86
CA ASP A 38 -14.46 28.03 24.52
C ASP A 38 -14.49 29.33 23.70
N LEU A 39 -13.81 29.34 22.55
CA LEU A 39 -13.87 30.41 21.56
C LEU A 39 -14.96 30.09 20.52
N ALA A 40 -16.12 30.73 20.63
CA ALA A 40 -17.20 30.61 19.66
C ALA A 40 -17.13 31.74 18.61
N ILE A 41 -16.75 31.40 17.37
CA ILE A 41 -16.66 32.34 16.24
C ILE A 41 -17.68 31.94 15.17
N ASP A 42 -18.65 32.82 14.90
CA ASP A 42 -19.57 32.71 13.76
C ASP A 42 -18.86 33.21 12.50
N GLY A 43 -17.95 32.41 11.93
CA GLY A 43 -17.21 32.78 10.71
C GLY A 43 -15.86 32.10 10.57
N ASN A 44 -15.04 32.62 9.66
CA ASN A 44 -13.72 32.08 9.37
C ASN A 44 -12.71 32.51 10.45
N VAL A 45 -11.87 31.58 10.90
CA VAL A 45 -10.66 31.87 11.66
C VAL A 45 -9.50 31.85 10.69
N THR A 46 -8.76 32.96 10.60
CA THR A 46 -7.57 33.07 9.75
C THR A 46 -6.37 33.43 10.63
N LEU A 47 -5.41 32.52 10.73
CA LEU A 47 -4.08 32.77 11.29
C LEU A 47 -3.17 32.97 10.08
N ASN A 48 -2.70 34.20 9.87
CA ASN A 48 -1.92 34.61 8.70
C ASN A 48 -0.96 35.71 9.13
N ASP A 49 -0.11 35.39 10.11
CA ASP A 49 1.05 36.24 10.40
C ASP A 49 2.25 35.82 9.53
N ALA A 50 3.30 36.65 9.48
CA ALA A 50 4.48 36.36 8.66
C ALA A 50 5.42 35.29 9.29
N GLY A 51 5.13 34.87 10.52
CA GLY A 51 5.85 33.87 11.29
C GLY A 51 5.14 32.51 11.27
N ALA A 52 5.49 31.66 12.23
CA ALA A 52 4.85 30.37 12.38
C ALA A 52 3.52 30.54 13.14
N ASP A 53 2.41 30.36 12.44
CA ASP A 53 1.09 30.30 13.05
C ASP A 53 0.90 28.93 13.75
N ASN A 54 0.69 28.94 15.07
CA ASN A 54 0.40 27.73 15.84
C ASN A 54 -1.05 27.75 16.34
N LEU A 55 -1.80 26.69 16.04
CA LEU A 55 -3.06 26.39 16.70
C LEU A 55 -2.83 25.30 17.76
N LEU A 56 -2.78 25.72 19.03
CA LEU A 56 -2.47 24.85 20.15
C LEU A 56 -3.77 24.37 20.80
N PHE A 57 -4.00 23.06 20.78
CA PHE A 57 -5.00 22.42 21.61
C PHE A 57 -4.30 21.96 22.91
N GLY A 58 -4.95 22.13 24.05
CA GLY A 58 -4.37 21.94 25.39
C GLY A 58 -3.86 20.52 25.67
N ALA A 59 -3.39 20.31 26.91
CA ALA A 59 -2.73 19.06 27.32
C ALA A 59 -3.67 17.85 27.51
N ALA A 60 -4.98 18.03 27.34
CA ALA A 60 -5.98 16.98 27.43
C ALA A 60 -6.32 16.43 26.03
N ALA A 61 -7.18 15.40 25.96
CA ALA A 61 -7.66 14.89 24.69
C ALA A 61 -8.61 15.92 24.04
N ASP A 62 -8.08 16.71 23.12
CA ASP A 62 -8.84 17.71 22.36
C ASP A 62 -9.19 17.18 20.96
N THR A 63 -10.33 17.61 20.44
CA THR A 63 -10.82 17.20 19.12
C THR A 63 -10.93 18.40 18.18
N VAL A 64 -10.46 18.21 16.95
CA VAL A 64 -10.72 19.15 15.84
C VAL A 64 -11.80 18.53 14.97
N THR A 65 -13.02 19.05 15.07
CA THR A 65 -14.17 18.53 14.31
C THR A 65 -14.42 19.40 13.08
N VAL A 66 -14.27 18.84 11.88
CA VAL A 66 -14.68 19.46 10.61
C VAL A 66 -16.04 18.89 10.23
N ILE A 67 -17.10 19.68 10.43
CA ILE A 67 -18.49 19.17 10.45
C ILE A 67 -19.06 18.94 9.04
N SER A 68 -18.45 19.46 7.97
CA SER A 68 -19.06 19.39 6.62
C SER A 68 -18.18 19.63 5.39
N ASP A 69 -16.93 20.10 5.56
CA ASP A 69 -16.06 20.51 4.44
C ASP A 69 -14.75 19.73 4.39
N THR A 70 -13.96 19.99 3.36
CA THR A 70 -12.60 19.43 3.20
C THR A 70 -11.61 20.11 4.15
N LEU A 71 -10.84 19.31 4.89
CA LEU A 71 -9.62 19.77 5.54
C LEU A 71 -8.52 19.88 4.48
N SER A 72 -8.21 21.10 4.01
CA SER A 72 -7.20 21.36 2.99
C SER A 72 -5.87 21.76 3.61
N LEU A 73 -4.86 21.00 3.24
CA LEU A 73 -3.62 20.83 3.96
C LEU A 73 -2.48 20.94 2.94
N THR A 74 -2.17 22.17 2.54
CA THR A 74 -1.40 22.45 1.31
C THR A 74 0.11 22.58 1.51
N ASP A 75 0.59 22.51 2.75
CA ASP A 75 2.02 22.49 3.05
C ASP A 75 2.62 21.07 2.93
N ASN A 76 3.94 20.95 2.85
CA ASN A 76 4.69 19.69 2.70
C ASN A 76 5.01 19.00 4.04
N ASN A 77 4.63 19.62 5.18
CA ASN A 77 5.02 19.19 6.53
C ASN A 77 3.84 18.64 7.36
N TRP A 78 3.04 17.77 6.75
CA TRP A 78 1.98 17.03 7.47
C TRP A 78 2.56 15.85 8.23
N ASN A 79 2.81 16.04 9.53
CA ASN A 79 3.32 15.00 10.41
C ASN A 79 2.32 14.70 11.55
N ILE A 80 1.76 13.49 11.56
CA ILE A 80 0.91 12.99 12.65
C ILE A 80 1.80 12.15 13.57
N THR A 81 2.35 12.75 14.62
CA THR A 81 3.36 12.13 15.49
C THR A 81 2.82 11.44 16.75
N ALA A 82 1.54 11.63 17.09
CA ALA A 82 0.94 11.05 18.29
C ALA A 82 -0.29 10.20 17.93
N ALA A 83 -0.13 8.88 17.99
CA ALA A 83 -1.21 7.92 17.81
C ALA A 83 -2.12 7.88 19.05
N GLY A 84 -3.07 8.81 19.13
CA GLY A 84 -4.31 8.64 19.89
C GLY A 84 -5.34 7.97 18.97
N LEU A 85 -6.07 6.99 19.50
CA LEU A 85 -6.99 6.15 18.73
C LEU A 85 -8.00 6.98 17.92
N SER A 86 -8.00 6.74 16.60
CA SER A 86 -9.02 7.10 15.60
C SER A 86 -8.79 8.37 14.77
N ASN A 87 -8.81 8.13 13.44
CA ASN A 87 -9.43 9.01 12.45
C ASN A 87 -8.62 10.12 11.77
N PHE A 88 -7.33 9.91 11.58
CA PHE A 88 -6.85 9.84 10.20
C PHE A 88 -6.69 8.35 9.90
N ILE A 89 -6.85 7.93 8.65
CA ILE A 89 -6.64 6.53 8.29
C ILE A 89 -5.20 6.15 8.68
N SER A 90 -5.04 5.59 9.88
CA SER A 90 -3.79 4.97 10.27
C SER A 90 -3.60 3.81 9.32
N ILE A 91 -2.53 3.85 8.55
CA ILE A 91 -1.92 2.64 8.02
C ILE A 91 -1.24 1.98 9.23
N GLY A 92 -2.02 1.28 10.08
CA GLY A 92 -1.52 0.69 11.32
C GLY A 92 -2.52 0.44 12.45
N ALA A 93 -3.81 0.82 12.34
CA ALA A 93 -4.80 0.40 13.34
C ALA A 93 -4.97 -1.13 13.33
N ALA A 94 -5.19 -1.71 14.52
CA ALA A 94 -5.51 -3.13 14.68
C ALA A 94 -6.81 -3.52 13.93
N ALA A 95 -7.69 -2.56 13.64
CA ALA A 95 -8.83 -2.68 12.76
C ALA A 95 -8.89 -1.46 11.82
N PRO A 96 -8.66 -1.62 10.50
CA PRO A 96 -8.79 -0.52 9.55
C PRO A 96 -10.24 -0.05 9.45
N GLY A 97 -10.44 1.26 9.27
CA GLY A 97 -11.76 1.81 8.97
C GLY A 97 -12.31 1.27 7.64
N THR A 98 -13.62 1.18 7.50
CA THR A 98 -14.30 0.60 6.32
C THR A 98 -14.31 1.53 5.09
N GLY A 99 -13.51 2.59 5.08
CA GLY A 99 -13.44 3.54 3.98
C GLY A 99 -12.49 3.03 2.90
N ASP A 100 -12.96 3.01 1.64
CA ASP A 100 -12.14 2.59 0.50
C ASP A 100 -11.10 3.67 0.17
N PHE A 101 -9.82 3.28 0.10
CA PHE A 101 -8.82 4.07 -0.61
C PHE A 101 -9.08 3.92 -2.11
N THR A 102 -9.47 5.00 -2.77
CA THR A 102 -9.69 4.99 -4.23
C THR A 102 -8.37 4.98 -5.01
N ALA A 103 -7.31 5.64 -4.51
CA ALA A 103 -5.97 5.61 -5.08
C ALA A 103 -4.89 5.98 -4.05
N LEU A 104 -3.68 5.45 -4.26
CA LEU A 104 -2.43 5.92 -3.65
C LEU A 104 -1.48 6.34 -4.77
N SER A 105 -1.16 7.63 -4.86
CA SER A 105 -0.28 8.18 -5.89
C SER A 105 1.05 8.63 -5.26
N THR A 106 2.15 8.38 -5.96
CA THR A 106 3.50 8.79 -5.54
C THR A 106 4.18 9.47 -6.74
N ASN A 107 4.89 10.56 -6.51
CA ASN A 107 5.57 11.34 -7.54
C ASN A 107 7.11 11.24 -7.48
N ALA A 108 7.63 10.29 -6.69
CA ALA A 108 9.05 10.07 -6.47
C ALA A 108 9.43 8.60 -6.68
N GLN A 109 10.69 8.35 -7.04
CA GLN A 109 11.20 7.01 -7.33
C GLN A 109 11.07 6.02 -6.15
N ALA A 110 11.24 6.49 -4.92
CA ALA A 110 11.06 5.71 -3.69
C ALA A 110 9.63 5.82 -3.14
N GLY A 111 8.63 5.85 -4.03
CA GLY A 111 7.27 6.25 -3.72
C GLY A 111 6.61 5.50 -2.56
N LEU A 112 6.69 4.16 -2.55
CA LEU A 112 6.18 3.32 -1.47
C LEU A 112 7.28 2.39 -0.98
N THR A 113 7.72 2.58 0.27
CA THR A 113 8.79 1.79 0.90
C THR A 113 8.26 1.07 2.14
N PHE A 114 8.43 -0.25 2.19
CA PHE A 114 8.10 -1.06 3.35
C PHE A 114 9.37 -1.34 4.16
N LEU A 115 9.45 -0.78 5.37
CA LEU A 115 10.59 -0.97 6.28
C LEU A 115 10.52 -2.33 6.99
N PRO A 116 11.67 -2.91 7.37
CA PRO A 116 11.68 -4.04 8.28
C PRO A 116 11.12 -3.64 9.66
N PHE A 117 10.47 -4.57 10.35
CA PHE A 117 9.92 -4.36 11.69
C PHE A 117 10.82 -4.89 12.81
N GLY A 118 12.03 -5.33 12.46
CA GLY A 118 13.06 -5.80 13.40
C GLY A 118 14.27 -6.38 12.67
N VAL A 119 15.18 -6.98 13.43
CA VAL A 119 16.47 -7.51 12.91
C VAL A 119 16.52 -9.05 12.80
N GLY A 120 15.46 -9.74 13.22
CA GLY A 120 15.37 -11.21 13.14
C GLY A 120 15.05 -11.71 11.74
N ALA A 121 15.27 -13.01 11.51
CA ALA A 121 14.89 -13.67 10.26
C ALA A 121 13.39 -13.52 9.99
N GLY A 122 13.03 -13.20 8.74
CA GLY A 122 11.66 -12.93 8.30
C GLY A 122 11.14 -11.52 8.63
N ASN A 123 11.93 -10.65 9.30
CA ASN A 123 11.43 -9.34 9.74
C ASN A 123 11.44 -8.25 8.65
N THR A 124 11.67 -8.59 7.38
CA THR A 124 11.53 -7.65 6.25
C THR A 124 10.07 -7.21 6.05
N GLY A 125 9.88 -6.01 5.49
CA GLY A 125 8.55 -5.53 5.10
C GLY A 125 7.95 -6.34 3.95
N GLU A 126 6.61 -6.34 3.84
CA GLU A 126 5.89 -6.98 2.74
C GLU A 126 4.58 -6.28 2.39
N MET A 127 4.15 -6.46 1.15
CA MET A 127 2.81 -6.11 0.67
C MET A 127 1.94 -7.37 0.68
N ARG A 128 0.73 -7.31 1.25
CA ARG A 128 -0.19 -8.47 1.39
C ARG A 128 -1.52 -8.23 0.68
N PHE A 129 -2.01 -9.27 0.00
CA PHE A 129 -3.34 -9.35 -0.62
C PHE A 129 -4.11 -10.49 0.04
N ARG A 130 -5.09 -10.14 0.87
CA ARG A 130 -5.91 -11.13 1.57
C ARG A 130 -6.93 -11.76 0.64
N GLU A 131 -7.27 -13.01 0.89
CA GLU A 131 -8.45 -13.60 0.30
C GLU A 131 -9.73 -12.89 0.78
N LEU A 132 -10.85 -13.13 0.09
CA LEU A 132 -12.15 -12.62 0.52
C LEU A 132 -12.43 -13.10 1.96
N ALA A 133 -12.95 -12.21 2.82
CA ALA A 133 -13.18 -12.50 4.24
C ALA A 133 -14.06 -13.76 4.48
N ALA A 134 -14.95 -14.09 3.54
CA ALA A 134 -15.77 -15.30 3.58
C ALA A 134 -14.98 -16.61 3.37
N ASN A 135 -13.83 -16.53 2.69
CA ASN A 135 -13.01 -17.68 2.31
C ASN A 135 -11.93 -18.00 3.35
N GLY A 136 -11.56 -17.03 4.21
CA GLY A 136 -10.63 -17.25 5.31
C GLY A 136 -9.74 -16.05 5.63
N VAL A 137 -8.56 -16.35 6.19
CA VAL A 137 -7.58 -15.36 6.67
C VAL A 137 -6.25 -15.42 5.91
N ASN A 138 -6.15 -16.26 4.87
CA ASN A 138 -4.94 -16.43 4.07
C ASN A 138 -4.68 -15.21 3.19
N PHE A 139 -3.45 -15.10 2.69
CA PHE A 139 -3.04 -14.02 1.82
C PHE A 139 -1.90 -14.44 0.88
N PHE A 140 -1.79 -13.74 -0.24
CA PHE A 140 -0.61 -13.71 -1.10
C PHE A 140 0.23 -12.46 -0.76
N ALA A 141 1.56 -12.54 -0.82
CA ALA A 141 2.42 -11.40 -0.48
C ALA A 141 3.65 -11.26 -1.37
N PHE A 142 4.12 -10.02 -1.52
CA PHE A 142 5.45 -9.70 -2.04
C PHE A 142 6.35 -9.26 -0.88
N LYS A 143 7.47 -9.97 -0.70
CA LYS A 143 8.38 -9.80 0.43
C LYS A 143 9.84 -9.83 -0.04
N ALA A 144 10.67 -8.98 0.56
CA ALA A 144 12.12 -9.00 0.34
C ALA A 144 12.79 -10.15 1.12
N ALA A 145 13.86 -10.74 0.58
CA ALA A 145 14.69 -11.70 1.30
C ALA A 145 15.36 -11.03 2.51
N ASP A 146 15.64 -11.81 3.56
CA ASP A 146 16.29 -11.30 4.79
C ASP A 146 17.64 -10.65 4.55
N ASN A 147 18.36 -11.11 3.51
CA ASN A 147 19.61 -10.53 3.07
C ASN A 147 19.65 -10.51 1.53
N LEU A 148 19.71 -9.33 0.93
CA LEU A 148 19.97 -9.17 -0.50
C LEU A 148 21.46 -8.92 -0.71
N ALA A 149 22.03 -9.55 -1.74
CA ALA A 149 23.42 -9.29 -2.16
C ALA A 149 23.62 -7.87 -2.75
N GLY A 150 22.52 -7.18 -3.08
CA GLY A 150 22.48 -5.82 -3.60
C GLY A 150 21.04 -5.37 -3.85
N THR A 151 20.85 -4.11 -4.28
CA THR A 151 19.52 -3.60 -4.63
C THR A 151 18.95 -4.36 -5.82
N LEU A 152 17.72 -4.86 -5.69
CA LEU A 152 16.99 -5.53 -6.75
C LEU A 152 15.75 -4.72 -7.11
N THR A 153 15.63 -4.36 -8.38
CA THR A 153 14.47 -3.67 -8.95
C THR A 153 13.95 -4.50 -10.09
N PHE A 154 12.67 -4.89 -10.07
CA PHE A 154 12.01 -5.63 -11.14
C PHE A 154 11.21 -4.69 -12.03
N THR A 155 11.63 -4.55 -13.28
CA THR A 155 10.91 -3.73 -14.28
C THR A 155 10.00 -4.62 -15.12
N LEU A 156 8.72 -4.25 -15.23
CA LEU A 156 7.76 -4.95 -16.08
C LEU A 156 7.92 -4.56 -17.55
N PRO A 157 7.56 -5.46 -18.49
CA PRO A 157 7.46 -5.13 -19.91
C PRO A 157 6.47 -3.99 -20.17
N ALA A 158 6.76 -3.16 -21.17
CA ALA A 158 5.89 -2.06 -21.56
C ALA A 158 4.57 -2.52 -22.23
N VAL A 159 4.51 -3.78 -22.66
CA VAL A 159 3.34 -4.39 -23.30
C VAL A 159 3.13 -5.79 -22.76
N ASP A 160 1.87 -6.18 -22.69
CA ASP A 160 1.47 -7.56 -22.41
C ASP A 160 1.76 -8.48 -23.60
N ALA A 161 2.06 -9.75 -23.35
CA ALA A 161 2.23 -10.78 -24.37
C ALA A 161 1.76 -12.14 -23.84
N ALA A 162 1.33 -13.03 -24.74
CA ALA A 162 0.83 -14.37 -24.40
C ALA A 162 1.90 -15.38 -23.93
N LEU A 163 3.12 -14.92 -23.63
CA LEU A 163 4.26 -15.74 -23.21
C LEU A 163 4.40 -15.70 -21.68
N PRO A 164 5.15 -16.61 -21.05
CA PRO A 164 5.41 -16.53 -19.62
C PRO A 164 6.28 -15.32 -19.26
N LEU A 165 6.00 -14.69 -18.11
CA LEU A 165 6.84 -13.63 -17.55
C LEU A 165 8.00 -14.24 -16.77
N VAL A 166 9.23 -13.99 -17.23
CA VAL A 166 10.45 -14.58 -16.68
C VAL A 166 11.40 -13.48 -16.22
N SER A 167 12.08 -13.71 -15.09
CA SER A 167 13.16 -12.86 -14.61
C SER A 167 14.47 -13.16 -15.34
N SER A 168 15.15 -12.11 -15.80
CA SER A 168 16.49 -12.18 -16.39
C SER A 168 17.62 -12.42 -15.37
N GLY A 169 17.33 -12.37 -14.06
CA GLY A 169 18.35 -12.34 -13.02
C GLY A 169 19.08 -10.99 -12.86
N ALA A 170 18.82 -10.02 -13.75
CA ALA A 170 19.38 -8.67 -13.72
C ALA A 170 18.31 -7.59 -13.42
N GLY A 171 17.16 -7.97 -12.85
CA GLY A 171 16.09 -7.03 -12.49
C GLY A 171 15.13 -6.67 -13.64
N VAL A 172 15.23 -7.32 -14.80
CA VAL A 172 14.24 -7.15 -15.87
C VAL A 172 13.34 -8.38 -15.91
N LEU A 173 12.03 -8.16 -15.88
CA LEU A 173 11.03 -9.17 -16.21
C LEU A 173 10.67 -9.04 -17.68
N SER A 174 10.58 -10.16 -18.39
CA SER A 174 10.28 -10.18 -19.83
C SER A 174 9.39 -11.36 -20.20
N PHE A 175 8.55 -11.15 -21.21
CA PHE A 175 7.79 -12.21 -21.85
C PHE A 175 8.69 -12.93 -22.86
N THR A 176 9.17 -14.11 -22.49
CA THR A 176 10.16 -14.86 -23.28
C THR A 176 9.62 -16.22 -23.65
N ALA A 177 9.81 -16.62 -24.91
CA ALA A 177 9.49 -17.97 -25.35
C ALA A 177 10.38 -18.98 -24.63
N LEU A 178 9.83 -20.13 -24.27
CA LEU A 178 10.63 -21.22 -23.76
C LEU A 178 11.56 -21.69 -24.88
N THR A 179 12.85 -21.74 -24.58
CA THR A 179 13.86 -22.27 -25.51
C THR A 179 13.74 -23.78 -25.59
N ASP A 180 14.18 -24.36 -26.71
CA ASP A 180 14.19 -25.82 -26.90
C ASP A 180 14.92 -26.54 -25.75
N ALA A 181 16.01 -25.96 -25.23
CA ALA A 181 16.72 -26.49 -24.06
C ALA A 181 15.87 -26.58 -22.78
N GLN A 182 14.84 -25.74 -22.62
CA GLN A 182 13.91 -25.79 -21.49
C GLN A 182 12.78 -26.82 -21.70
N VAL A 183 12.55 -27.27 -22.94
CA VAL A 183 11.51 -28.24 -23.32
C VAL A 183 12.10 -29.65 -23.54
N ALA A 184 13.37 -29.75 -23.93
CA ALA A 184 14.03 -30.96 -24.41
C ALA A 184 14.29 -32.05 -23.33
N ASP A 185 14.23 -31.73 -22.04
CA ASP A 185 14.51 -32.71 -20.96
C ASP A 185 13.41 -33.78 -20.77
N VAL A 186 12.26 -33.61 -21.41
CA VAL A 186 11.15 -34.58 -21.39
C VAL A 186 11.38 -35.72 -22.40
N LEU A 187 12.18 -35.51 -23.45
CA LEU A 187 12.46 -36.52 -24.49
C LEU A 187 13.76 -37.31 -24.27
N THR A 188 14.67 -36.82 -23.43
CA THR A 188 15.87 -37.55 -22.98
C THR A 188 15.57 -38.57 -21.89
N SER A 189 14.50 -38.35 -21.11
CA SER A 189 14.08 -39.24 -20.03
C SER A 189 13.04 -40.29 -20.45
N SER A 190 12.41 -40.15 -21.64
CA SER A 190 11.42 -41.11 -22.18
C SER A 190 11.97 -42.04 -23.27
N ILE A 191 13.24 -41.91 -23.66
CA ILE A 191 13.91 -42.98 -24.40
C ILE A 191 14.18 -44.08 -23.38
N PHE A 192 13.40 -45.16 -23.46
CA PHE A 192 13.69 -46.40 -22.77
C PHE A 192 14.99 -46.99 -23.35
N ILE A 193 16.15 -46.43 -22.99
CA ILE A 193 17.40 -47.19 -23.03
C ILE A 193 17.26 -48.26 -21.95
N GLY A 194 16.58 -49.35 -22.26
CA GLY A 194 16.95 -50.63 -21.67
C GLY A 194 18.44 -50.82 -21.93
N GLY A 195 19.20 -51.26 -20.92
CA GLY A 195 20.66 -51.12 -20.80
C GLY A 195 21.57 -51.75 -21.87
N GLY A 196 21.12 -51.88 -23.12
CA GLY A 196 21.89 -52.30 -24.30
C GLY A 196 21.67 -51.47 -25.57
N SER A 197 20.94 -50.34 -25.56
CA SER A 197 20.78 -49.50 -26.76
C SER A 197 21.92 -48.48 -26.93
N THR A 198 22.45 -48.34 -28.15
CA THR A 198 23.54 -47.41 -28.52
C THR A 198 23.08 -46.23 -29.39
N THR A 199 21.76 -46.00 -29.51
CA THR A 199 21.24 -44.88 -30.32
C THR A 199 20.24 -44.02 -29.55
N ASN A 200 20.26 -42.72 -29.85
CA ASN A 200 19.43 -41.68 -29.26
C ASN A 200 18.04 -41.59 -29.93
N ALA A 201 17.63 -42.66 -30.63
CA ALA A 201 16.35 -42.69 -31.31
C ALA A 201 15.24 -42.94 -30.29
N VAL A 202 14.15 -42.17 -30.38
CA VAL A 202 12.88 -42.52 -29.74
C VAL A 202 12.48 -43.85 -30.35
N ASP A 203 12.63 -44.94 -29.59
CA ASP A 203 12.22 -46.26 -30.02
C ASP A 203 10.70 -46.31 -30.14
N LEU A 204 10.21 -46.01 -31.35
CA LEU A 204 8.86 -46.31 -31.79
C LEU A 204 8.90 -47.52 -32.72
N ALA A 205 9.59 -48.61 -32.34
CA ALA A 205 9.45 -49.93 -32.96
C ALA A 205 9.35 -49.94 -34.52
N THR A 206 10.04 -49.07 -35.24
CA THR A 206 9.84 -48.95 -36.71
C THR A 206 10.90 -49.68 -37.51
N ALA A 207 11.89 -50.27 -36.85
CA ALA A 207 12.65 -51.38 -37.44
C ALA A 207 11.93 -52.74 -37.26
N GLU A 208 11.01 -52.87 -36.28
CA GLU A 208 10.23 -54.10 -36.09
C GLU A 208 8.90 -54.08 -36.87
N VAL A 209 8.35 -52.92 -37.23
CA VAL A 209 7.11 -52.81 -38.03
C VAL A 209 7.37 -52.81 -39.56
N ALA A 210 8.43 -53.49 -40.02
CA ALA A 210 8.58 -53.84 -41.45
C ALA A 210 9.15 -55.25 -41.70
N GLY A 211 9.05 -56.15 -40.72
CA GLY A 211 8.83 -57.57 -41.02
C GLY A 211 10.01 -58.43 -41.48
N ASN A 212 11.28 -58.01 -41.37
CA ASN A 212 12.41 -58.92 -41.51
C ASN A 212 13.63 -58.46 -40.67
N LEU A 213 13.87 -59.14 -39.55
CA LEU A 213 15.19 -59.17 -38.91
C LEU A 213 16.06 -60.14 -39.72
N GLY A 214 17.30 -59.78 -40.03
CA GLY A 214 18.22 -60.69 -40.71
C GLY A 214 18.50 -61.92 -39.84
N ASP A 215 18.62 -63.10 -40.46
CA ASP A 215 18.83 -64.40 -39.78
C ASP A 215 20.01 -64.38 -38.80
N ALA A 216 21.09 -63.68 -39.16
CA ALA A 216 22.27 -63.49 -38.31
C ALA A 216 21.99 -62.76 -36.97
N ASN A 217 20.84 -62.10 -36.84
CA ASN A 217 20.43 -61.33 -35.66
C ASN A 217 19.38 -62.06 -34.81
N ILE A 218 18.91 -63.25 -35.24
CA ILE A 218 18.03 -64.10 -34.47
C ILE A 218 18.82 -65.34 -34.03
N ASN A 219 18.96 -65.55 -32.73
CA ASN A 219 19.55 -66.78 -32.21
C ASN A 219 18.48 -67.88 -32.16
N ASP A 220 18.17 -68.44 -33.33
CA ASP A 220 17.29 -69.60 -33.50
C ASP A 220 18.15 -70.88 -33.63
N ALA A 221 17.72 -71.95 -32.97
CA ALA A 221 18.41 -73.23 -32.94
C ALA A 221 17.94 -74.14 -34.09
N LEU A 222 18.11 -73.67 -35.33
CA LEU A 222 17.88 -74.47 -36.55
C LEU A 222 19.19 -75.05 -37.10
#